data_AF-A0A067CRV8-F1
#
_entry.id   AF-A0A067CRV8-F1
#
_cell.length_a   1.000
_cell.length_b   1.000
_cell.length_c   1.000
_cell.angle_alpha   90.00
_cell.angle_beta   90.00
_cell.angle_gamma   90.00
#
_symmetry.space_group_name_H-M   'P 1'
#
loop_
_entity.id
_entity.type
_entity.pdbx_description
1 polymer ?
#
loop_
_entity_poly.entity_id
_entity_poly.type
_entity_poly.pdbx_seq_one_letter_code
_entity_poly.pdbx_strand_id
1 'polypeptide(L)'
;MTASLIVGLETSYVQDLPAKLDQLHEERLTCIVAPLFHPRFRRDSAGVSDARDGPQTRSDLVLDSRGWTSSVVGQLSTWVDYDASCDATRATAEKVFKEEIAWASHLSLAAIMTPPLHATRSNANYARLLNQAATQASYAQFWVKVPMYYPGRFNEDDASFVDSWEAWNNLRSMCEFNPKIHVALEVTADLPDVHYLDRWLGEPLAAVIVPTDIFLTNKKGYPTLSKMHQKFFLKLFQHKIRYFLKGRPHHHQRYLPYVQYLEHLWSTRSSCPDAKATFEAPYLDYLQAPLQPLMDNLESQTYETFEQDPVKYAQYEVAITQALAATPSDKISVVMVVGAGRGPIVRCALRASVKANRTIKLYALDKNPNAVVTLRNMKQSEKWDNVTVVSADMRVWKAPELADIMVSELLGSFGDNELSPECLDGAQSFLHADGISIPARYTSFVAPISSSKLWNEVKGLEALTSLPQKTTRHRTWCDCTRSFRSRARSRALSLITPTVMLRLTTAGTRSCRSRCTRMASCTASRATLTASCTVTRALASTPSRLISRPACFRGSRSSSRCARHSTSATVTFSTRSFGAKSPTAKCGTSGPSVSTTPCGRRSTTPTAARTGSVSNATPVCRWF
;
A
#
# COMPACT_ATOMS: atom_id res chain seq x y z
N MET A 1 20.45 -10.36 1.91
CA MET A 1 19.60 -11.38 2.58
C MET A 1 18.38 -11.60 1.70
N THR A 2 18.28 -12.76 1.05
CA THR A 2 17.10 -13.11 0.24
C THR A 2 15.89 -13.21 1.15
N ALA A 3 14.88 -12.35 0.97
CA ALA A 3 13.66 -12.36 1.78
C ALA A 3 12.97 -13.73 1.64
N SER A 4 13.06 -14.55 2.69
CA SER A 4 12.37 -15.83 2.80
C SER A 4 10.89 -15.59 3.14
N LEU A 5 10.02 -16.46 2.64
CA LEU A 5 8.61 -16.47 3.03
C LEU A 5 8.51 -16.75 4.54
N ILE A 6 7.72 -15.94 5.27
CA ILE A 6 7.45 -16.17 6.69
C ILE A 6 6.14 -16.95 6.79
N VAL A 7 6.22 -18.19 7.25
CA VAL A 7 5.07 -19.08 7.43
C VAL A 7 4.96 -19.48 8.91
N GLY A 8 3.76 -19.39 9.47
CA GLY A 8 3.44 -19.77 10.84
C GLY A 8 2.19 -20.65 10.93
N LEU A 9 1.81 -21.00 12.15
CA LEU A 9 0.60 -21.78 12.44
C LEU A 9 -0.42 -20.94 13.23
N GLU A 10 -1.67 -20.87 12.78
CA GLU A 10 -2.81 -20.49 13.61
C GLU A 10 -3.42 -21.72 14.26
N THR A 11 -3.48 -21.74 15.59
CA THR A 11 -4.10 -22.83 16.34
C THR A 11 -5.01 -22.29 17.43
N SER A 12 -6.16 -22.93 17.61
CA SER A 12 -7.06 -22.66 18.73
C SER A 12 -6.62 -23.37 20.01
N TYR A 13 -5.57 -24.20 19.98
CA TYR A 13 -5.15 -25.01 21.13
C TYR A 13 -3.64 -25.21 21.16
N VAL A 14 -3.05 -24.99 22.34
CA VAL A 14 -1.63 -25.23 22.63
C VAL A 14 -1.53 -25.77 24.04
N GLN A 15 -1.17 -27.05 24.19
CA GLN A 15 -0.95 -27.67 25.50
C GLN A 15 0.34 -27.14 26.15
N ASP A 16 1.45 -27.32 25.44
CA ASP A 16 2.78 -26.86 25.81
C ASP A 16 3.30 -25.96 24.68
N LEU A 17 3.57 -24.68 24.98
CA LEU A 17 3.95 -23.70 23.98
C LEU A 17 5.40 -23.85 23.51
N PRO A 18 6.41 -23.97 24.40
CA PRO A 18 7.78 -24.31 24.02
C PRO A 18 7.86 -25.56 23.14
N ALA A 19 7.33 -26.68 23.62
CA ALA A 19 7.40 -27.94 22.86
C ALA A 19 6.69 -27.85 21.51
N LYS A 20 5.59 -27.07 21.44
CA LYS A 20 4.90 -26.83 20.18
C LYS A 20 5.73 -25.98 19.24
N LEU A 21 6.39 -24.92 19.71
CA LEU A 21 7.27 -24.08 18.89
C LEU A 21 8.46 -24.89 18.35
N ASP A 22 9.06 -25.76 19.15
CA ASP A 22 10.14 -26.65 18.70
C ASP A 22 9.66 -27.57 17.56
N GLN A 23 8.49 -28.20 17.72
CA GLN A 23 7.87 -29.00 16.65
C GLN A 23 7.62 -28.16 15.38
N LEU A 24 7.16 -26.92 15.52
CA LEU A 24 6.90 -26.03 14.38
C LEU A 24 8.19 -25.65 13.66
N HIS A 25 9.29 -25.41 14.40
CA HIS A 25 10.60 -25.14 13.84
C HIS A 25 11.13 -26.32 13.00
N GLU A 26 10.95 -27.56 13.47
CA GLU A 26 11.28 -28.76 12.70
C GLU A 26 10.49 -28.87 11.38
N GLU A 27 9.28 -28.30 11.35
CA GLU A 27 8.41 -28.24 10.18
C GLU A 27 8.56 -26.94 9.36
N ARG A 28 9.59 -26.12 9.65
CA ARG A 28 9.92 -24.85 8.98
C ARG A 28 8.86 -23.76 9.14
N LEU A 29 8.10 -23.80 10.22
CA LEU A 29 7.17 -22.75 10.63
C LEU A 29 7.84 -21.90 11.71
N THR A 30 7.96 -20.59 11.51
CA THR A 30 8.79 -19.70 12.35
C THR A 30 7.99 -18.93 13.41
N CYS A 31 6.67 -19.00 13.38
CA CYS A 31 5.82 -18.31 14.34
C CYS A 31 4.47 -19.03 14.55
N ILE A 32 3.79 -18.68 15.63
CA ILE A 32 2.51 -19.24 16.02
C ILE A 32 1.53 -18.13 16.42
N VAL A 33 0.30 -18.23 15.96
CA VAL A 33 -0.85 -17.52 16.53
C VAL A 33 -1.47 -18.45 17.56
N ALA A 34 -1.36 -18.08 18.83
CA ALA A 34 -1.75 -18.92 19.96
C ALA A 34 -2.72 -18.18 20.91
N PRO A 35 -3.71 -18.86 21.50
CA PRO A 35 -4.64 -18.25 22.44
C PRO A 35 -3.89 -17.73 23.67
N LEU A 36 -4.12 -16.47 24.03
CA LEU A 36 -3.57 -15.87 25.25
C LEU A 36 -4.14 -16.51 26.51
N PHE A 37 -5.40 -16.92 26.43
CA PHE A 37 -6.13 -17.65 27.45
C PHE A 37 -6.71 -18.90 26.81
N HIS A 38 -6.94 -19.95 27.63
CA HIS A 38 -7.52 -21.17 27.11
C HIS A 38 -8.91 -20.87 26.48
N PRO A 39 -9.19 -21.28 25.23
CA PRO A 39 -10.36 -20.83 24.46
C PRO A 39 -11.71 -21.25 25.07
N ARG A 40 -11.72 -22.26 25.96
CA ARG A 40 -12.92 -22.70 26.68
C ARG A 40 -13.05 -22.12 28.08
N PHE A 41 -12.06 -21.35 28.55
CA PHE A 41 -12.06 -20.75 29.88
C PHE A 41 -12.88 -19.46 29.86
N ARG A 42 -14.20 -19.59 29.97
CA ARG A 42 -15.13 -18.46 30.00
C ARG A 42 -14.99 -17.67 31.29
N ARG A 43 -14.91 -16.34 31.16
CA ARG A 43 -14.80 -15.38 32.25
C ARG A 43 -16.00 -14.44 32.26
N ASP A 44 -16.27 -13.77 33.38
CA ASP A 44 -17.43 -12.89 33.54
C ASP A 44 -17.07 -11.53 34.16
N SER A 45 -17.93 -10.54 33.94
CA SER A 45 -17.85 -9.23 34.58
C SER A 45 -18.49 -9.14 35.96
N ALA A 46 -19.16 -10.19 36.44
CA ALA A 46 -19.83 -10.22 37.73
C ALA A 46 -18.88 -10.57 38.90
N GLY A 47 -17.62 -10.88 38.60
CA GLY A 47 -16.60 -11.21 39.60
C GLY A 47 -16.60 -12.68 40.02
N VAL A 48 -17.50 -13.50 39.48
CA VAL A 48 -17.56 -14.95 39.80
C VAL A 48 -16.30 -15.66 39.29
N SER A 49 -15.79 -15.24 38.15
CA SER A 49 -14.55 -15.76 37.58
C SER A 49 -13.30 -15.31 38.32
N ASP A 50 -13.35 -14.15 38.99
CA ASP A 50 -12.21 -13.61 39.74
C ASP A 50 -12.00 -14.38 41.05
N ALA A 51 -13.07 -14.99 41.58
CA ALA A 51 -13.06 -15.81 42.78
C ALA A 51 -12.67 -17.29 42.53
N ARG A 52 -12.29 -17.66 41.30
CA ARG A 52 -11.84 -19.03 41.01
C ARG A 52 -10.39 -19.21 41.48
N ASP A 53 -10.14 -20.29 42.21
CA ASP A 53 -8.78 -20.66 42.64
C ASP A 53 -7.90 -21.07 41.44
N GLY A 54 -6.64 -20.63 41.46
CA GLY A 54 -5.62 -20.98 40.47
C GLY A 54 -5.31 -19.89 39.43
N PRO A 55 -4.29 -20.10 38.59
CA PRO A 55 -3.90 -19.13 37.57
C PRO A 55 -4.94 -19.04 36.45
N GLN A 56 -5.24 -17.83 35.99
CA GLN A 56 -6.21 -17.60 34.91
C GLN A 56 -5.67 -18.02 33.52
N THR A 57 -4.34 -17.98 33.34
CA THR A 57 -3.66 -18.45 32.11
C THR A 57 -2.23 -18.93 32.42
N ARG A 58 -1.50 -19.35 31.38
CA ARG A 58 -0.09 -19.77 31.47
C ARG A 58 0.81 -18.63 31.95
N SER A 59 1.88 -18.96 32.67
CA SER A 59 2.90 -17.98 33.05
C SER A 59 3.63 -17.45 31.82
N ASP A 60 4.03 -16.19 31.89
CA ASP A 60 5.02 -15.52 31.04
C ASP A 60 6.36 -16.28 31.00
N LEU A 61 6.76 -16.91 32.10
CA LEU A 61 8.05 -17.62 32.24
C LEU A 61 8.18 -18.89 31.38
N VAL A 62 7.13 -19.31 30.67
CA VAL A 62 7.22 -20.44 29.73
C VAL A 62 8.09 -20.12 28.52
N LEU A 63 8.28 -18.84 28.17
CA LEU A 63 9.19 -18.39 27.13
C LEU A 63 9.99 -17.17 27.62
N ASP A 64 11.17 -16.97 27.07
CA ASP A 64 11.90 -15.71 27.26
C ASP A 64 11.21 -14.56 26.50
N SER A 65 11.57 -13.32 26.84
CA SER A 65 10.98 -12.13 26.22
C SER A 65 11.16 -12.11 24.69
N ARG A 66 12.28 -12.66 24.19
CA ARG A 66 12.54 -12.79 22.76
C ARG A 66 11.59 -13.78 22.09
N GLY A 67 11.34 -14.93 22.69
CA GLY A 67 10.40 -15.94 22.22
C GLY A 67 8.99 -15.36 22.07
N TRP A 68 8.50 -14.67 23.10
CA TRP A 68 7.20 -13.96 23.04
C TRP A 68 7.16 -12.92 21.92
N THR A 69 8.15 -12.05 21.85
CA THR A 69 8.15 -10.90 20.92
C THR A 69 8.29 -11.36 19.45
N SER A 70 9.09 -12.39 19.19
CA SER A 70 9.47 -12.78 17.82
C SER A 70 8.66 -13.94 17.25
N SER A 71 8.18 -14.85 18.10
CA SER A 71 7.61 -16.13 17.65
C SER A 71 6.13 -16.26 17.92
N VAL A 72 5.54 -15.41 18.79
CA VAL A 72 4.15 -15.52 19.21
C VAL A 72 3.33 -14.30 18.78
N VAL A 73 2.18 -14.58 18.17
CA VAL A 73 1.09 -13.63 17.95
C VAL A 73 -0.05 -14.03 18.88
N GLY A 74 -0.48 -13.09 19.74
CA GLY A 74 -1.51 -13.37 20.74
C GLY A 74 -2.90 -13.45 20.10
N GLN A 75 -3.60 -14.57 20.23
CA GLN A 75 -4.98 -14.69 19.79
C GLN A 75 -5.93 -14.39 20.95
N LEU A 76 -6.84 -13.44 20.73
CA LEU A 76 -7.90 -13.14 21.68
C LEU A 76 -8.98 -14.24 21.70
N SER A 77 -9.67 -14.35 22.83
CA SER A 77 -10.77 -15.29 23.01
C SER A 77 -11.91 -15.06 22.00
N THR A 78 -12.27 -16.11 21.26
CA THR A 78 -13.28 -16.05 20.18
C THR A 78 -14.71 -16.29 20.64
N TRP A 79 -14.92 -16.74 21.89
CA TRP A 79 -16.26 -16.93 22.46
C TRP A 79 -16.93 -15.62 22.90
N VAL A 80 -16.19 -14.52 22.85
CA VAL A 80 -16.60 -13.20 23.31
C VAL A 80 -17.35 -12.46 22.20
N ASP A 81 -18.52 -11.91 22.53
CA ASP A 81 -19.34 -11.11 21.62
C ASP A 81 -19.36 -9.64 22.07
N TYR A 82 -18.52 -8.81 21.44
CA TYR A 82 -18.34 -7.40 21.79
C TYR A 82 -19.58 -6.54 21.54
N ASP A 83 -20.42 -6.95 20.59
CA ASP A 83 -21.60 -6.22 20.12
C ASP A 83 -22.88 -6.98 20.47
N ALA A 84 -22.87 -7.77 21.54
CA ALA A 84 -24.04 -8.45 22.08
C ALA A 84 -25.19 -7.47 22.37
N SER A 85 -26.42 -7.87 22.06
CA SER A 85 -27.61 -7.09 22.43
C SER A 85 -27.80 -7.02 23.96
N CYS A 86 -27.30 -8.03 24.69
CA CYS A 86 -27.34 -8.07 26.14
C CYS A 86 -26.20 -7.25 26.76
N ASP A 87 -26.55 -6.29 27.62
CA ASP A 87 -25.60 -5.42 28.32
C ASP A 87 -24.60 -6.21 29.18
N ALA A 88 -25.06 -7.23 29.90
CA ALA A 88 -24.19 -8.06 30.73
C ALA A 88 -23.15 -8.82 29.91
N THR A 89 -23.53 -9.30 28.72
CA THR A 89 -22.62 -9.97 27.78
C THR A 89 -21.59 -8.99 27.24
N ARG A 90 -22.00 -7.76 26.85
CA ARG A 90 -21.04 -6.73 26.43
C ARG A 90 -20.10 -6.32 27.56
N ALA A 91 -20.60 -6.12 28.77
CA ALA A 91 -19.77 -5.78 29.93
C ALA A 91 -18.72 -6.86 30.21
N THR A 92 -19.12 -8.13 30.09
CA THR A 92 -18.19 -9.28 30.15
C THR A 92 -17.16 -9.22 29.03
N ALA A 93 -17.61 -8.98 27.79
CA ALA A 93 -16.73 -8.87 26.63
C ALA A 93 -15.69 -7.76 26.78
N GLU A 94 -16.09 -6.60 27.30
CA GLU A 94 -15.22 -5.46 27.55
C GLU A 94 -14.18 -5.75 28.64
N LYS A 95 -14.59 -6.40 29.74
CA LYS A 95 -13.68 -6.79 30.81
C LYS A 95 -12.62 -7.77 30.29
N VAL A 96 -13.08 -8.81 29.59
CA VAL A 96 -12.20 -9.85 29.02
C VAL A 96 -11.25 -9.27 27.99
N PHE A 97 -11.72 -8.38 27.11
CA PHE A 97 -10.86 -7.71 26.14
C PHE A 97 -9.73 -6.95 26.83
N LYS A 98 -10.06 -6.12 27.83
CA LYS A 98 -9.07 -5.31 28.55
C LYS A 98 -8.05 -6.18 29.30
N GLU A 99 -8.50 -7.26 29.90
CA GLU A 99 -7.65 -8.25 30.58
C GLU A 99 -6.66 -8.90 29.59
N GLU A 100 -7.14 -9.39 28.44
CA GLU A 100 -6.30 -10.04 27.43
C GLU A 100 -5.33 -9.05 26.76
N ILE A 101 -5.74 -7.80 26.52
CA ILE A 101 -4.85 -6.74 26.00
C ILE A 101 -3.78 -6.36 27.02
N ALA A 102 -4.13 -6.24 28.30
CA ALA A 102 -3.17 -5.96 29.36
C ALA A 102 -2.13 -7.10 29.45
N TRP A 103 -2.58 -8.36 29.36
CA TRP A 103 -1.69 -9.51 29.34
C TRP A 103 -0.78 -9.55 28.11
N ALA A 104 -1.33 -9.32 26.91
CA ALA A 104 -0.53 -9.22 25.68
C ALA A 104 0.55 -8.13 25.75
N SER A 105 0.21 -7.00 26.37
CA SER A 105 1.13 -5.89 26.58
C SER A 105 2.23 -6.25 27.58
N HIS A 106 1.89 -6.96 28.66
CA HIS A 106 2.86 -7.47 29.63
C HIS A 106 3.87 -8.43 28.97
N LEU A 107 3.39 -9.35 28.12
CA LEU A 107 4.21 -10.27 27.34
C LEU A 107 5.03 -9.58 26.21
N SER A 108 4.83 -8.29 25.99
CA SER A 108 5.48 -7.52 24.93
C SER A 108 5.28 -8.09 23.52
N LEU A 109 4.07 -8.58 23.23
CA LEU A 109 3.77 -9.17 21.92
C LEU A 109 3.86 -8.13 20.79
N ALA A 110 4.49 -8.51 19.68
CA ALA A 110 4.58 -7.66 18.50
C ALA A 110 3.23 -7.50 17.79
N ALA A 111 2.37 -8.51 17.87
CA ALA A 111 1.05 -8.48 17.27
C ALA A 111 0.01 -9.27 18.06
N ILE A 112 -1.24 -8.82 17.96
CA ILE A 112 -2.42 -9.42 18.58
C ILE A 112 -3.45 -9.68 17.49
N MET A 113 -3.82 -10.94 17.29
CA MET A 113 -4.91 -11.32 16.40
C MET A 113 -6.23 -11.30 17.15
N THR A 114 -7.16 -10.54 16.61
CA THR A 114 -8.47 -10.35 17.22
C THR A 114 -9.50 -11.33 16.63
N PRO A 115 -10.68 -11.51 17.27
CA PRO A 115 -11.72 -12.38 16.73
C PRO A 115 -12.25 -11.86 15.37
N PRO A 116 -12.91 -12.72 14.57
CA PRO A 116 -13.48 -12.28 13.30
C PRO A 116 -14.60 -11.27 13.50
N LEU A 117 -14.73 -10.33 12.56
CA LEU A 117 -15.84 -9.39 12.50
C LEU A 117 -17.18 -10.12 12.42
N HIS A 118 -18.19 -9.64 13.14
CA HIS A 118 -19.54 -10.17 13.01
C HIS A 118 -20.15 -9.75 11.67
N ALA A 119 -20.68 -10.71 10.91
CA ALA A 119 -21.19 -10.48 9.55
C ALA A 119 -22.33 -9.44 9.49
N THR A 120 -23.29 -9.52 10.42
CA THR A 120 -24.53 -8.73 10.31
C THR A 120 -24.69 -7.65 11.37
N ARG A 121 -23.65 -7.37 12.18
CA ARG A 121 -23.72 -6.35 13.25
C ARG A 121 -22.79 -5.20 12.91
N SER A 122 -23.00 -4.05 13.55
CA SER A 122 -22.21 -2.84 13.30
C SER A 122 -20.72 -2.98 13.67
N ASN A 123 -20.38 -3.89 14.60
CA ASN A 123 -19.04 -3.99 15.18
C ASN A 123 -18.57 -2.67 15.85
N ALA A 124 -19.51 -1.85 16.33
CA ALA A 124 -19.21 -0.51 16.84
C ALA A 124 -18.54 -0.54 18.21
N ASN A 125 -19.02 -1.38 19.13
CA ASN A 125 -18.36 -1.53 20.43
C ASN A 125 -17.00 -2.20 20.26
N TYR A 126 -16.91 -3.16 19.34
CA TYR A 126 -15.63 -3.77 18.98
C TYR A 126 -14.63 -2.73 18.45
N ALA A 127 -15.03 -1.89 17.48
CA ALA A 127 -14.18 -0.83 16.94
C ALA A 127 -13.74 0.18 18.02
N ARG A 128 -14.64 0.55 18.95
CA ARG A 128 -14.32 1.42 20.09
C ARG A 128 -13.22 0.83 20.97
N LEU A 129 -13.37 -0.43 21.38
CA LEU A 129 -12.38 -1.12 22.22
C LEU A 129 -11.05 -1.29 21.51
N LEU A 130 -11.10 -1.69 20.24
CA LEU A 130 -9.93 -1.90 19.41
C LEU A 130 -9.15 -0.60 19.19
N ASN A 131 -9.83 0.50 18.84
CA ASN A 131 -9.18 1.78 18.63
C ASN A 131 -8.58 2.33 19.92
N GLN A 132 -9.27 2.15 21.06
CA GLN A 132 -8.75 2.52 22.37
C GLN A 132 -7.45 1.74 22.69
N ALA A 133 -7.45 0.42 22.50
CA ALA A 133 -6.26 -0.41 22.72
C ALA A 133 -5.12 -0.06 21.76
N ALA A 134 -5.41 0.13 20.47
CA ALA A 134 -4.42 0.49 19.46
C ALA A 134 -3.76 1.86 19.75
N THR A 135 -4.55 2.82 20.20
CA THR A 135 -4.05 4.16 20.58
C THR A 135 -3.13 4.09 21.80
N GLN A 136 -3.47 3.25 22.79
CA GLN A 136 -2.70 3.10 24.03
C GLN A 136 -1.47 2.19 23.88
N ALA A 137 -1.48 1.25 22.94
CA ALA A 137 -0.37 0.33 22.72
C ALA A 137 0.90 1.06 22.27
N SER A 138 2.07 0.76 22.84
CA SER A 138 3.32 1.41 22.42
C SER A 138 3.84 0.87 21.08
N TYR A 139 3.86 -0.46 20.91
CA TYR A 139 4.45 -1.14 19.74
C TYR A 139 3.54 -2.21 19.11
N ALA A 140 2.65 -2.82 19.90
CA ALA A 140 1.81 -3.92 19.43
C ALA A 140 0.90 -3.50 18.26
N GLN A 141 0.88 -4.35 17.24
CA GLN A 141 -0.02 -4.24 16.10
C GLN A 141 -1.26 -5.11 16.32
N PHE A 142 -2.40 -4.68 15.79
CA PHE A 142 -3.67 -5.38 15.92
C PHE A 142 -4.09 -5.93 14.57
N TRP A 143 -4.26 -7.24 14.47
CA TRP A 143 -4.63 -7.91 13.24
C TRP A 143 -6.07 -8.38 13.31
N VAL A 144 -6.95 -7.67 12.60
CA VAL A 144 -8.37 -7.98 12.53
C VAL A 144 -8.58 -9.14 11.58
N LYS A 145 -9.09 -10.25 12.11
CA LYS A 145 -9.41 -11.43 11.30
C LYS A 145 -10.61 -11.14 10.42
N VAL A 146 -10.45 -11.26 9.11
CA VAL A 146 -11.54 -11.04 8.14
C VAL A 146 -11.52 -12.19 7.14
N PRO A 147 -12.59 -12.98 7.01
CA PRO A 147 -12.66 -14.00 5.96
C PRO A 147 -12.97 -13.34 4.62
N MET A 148 -12.49 -13.93 3.52
CA MET A 148 -12.86 -13.46 2.17
C MET A 148 -14.37 -13.47 1.96
N TYR A 149 -15.04 -14.53 2.42
CA TYR A 149 -16.49 -14.60 2.52
C TYR A 149 -16.91 -15.11 3.88
N TYR A 150 -18.07 -14.64 4.34
CA TYR A 150 -18.71 -15.26 5.48
C TYR A 150 -19.28 -16.63 5.09
N PRO A 151 -19.10 -17.68 5.92
CA PRO A 151 -19.66 -19.00 5.65
C PRO A 151 -21.16 -18.94 5.35
N GLY A 152 -21.57 -19.50 4.22
CA GLY A 152 -22.96 -19.52 3.76
C GLY A 152 -23.50 -18.20 3.20
N ARG A 153 -22.66 -17.17 3.01
CA ARG A 153 -23.04 -15.84 2.50
C ARG A 153 -22.14 -15.37 1.34
N PHE A 154 -21.85 -16.27 0.41
CA PHE A 154 -20.94 -16.00 -0.72
C PHE A 154 -21.66 -15.64 -2.03
N ASN A 155 -22.99 -15.83 -2.11
CA ASN A 155 -23.76 -15.52 -3.32
C ASN A 155 -24.28 -14.07 -3.28
N GLU A 156 -23.84 -13.24 -4.21
CA GLU A 156 -24.24 -11.82 -4.32
C GLU A 156 -25.73 -11.63 -4.62
N ASP A 157 -26.35 -12.57 -5.33
CA ASP A 157 -27.78 -12.53 -5.65
C ASP A 157 -28.66 -12.85 -4.42
N ASP A 158 -28.07 -13.34 -3.33
CA ASP A 158 -28.78 -13.59 -2.08
C ASP A 158 -28.89 -12.29 -1.26
N ALA A 159 -30.10 -11.96 -0.81
CA ALA A 159 -30.33 -10.86 0.12
C ALA A 159 -29.55 -11.01 1.44
N SER A 160 -29.05 -12.21 1.74
CA SER A 160 -28.20 -12.52 2.90
C SER A 160 -26.70 -12.27 2.67
N PHE A 161 -26.30 -11.86 1.46
CA PHE A 161 -24.92 -11.52 1.11
C PHE A 161 -24.37 -10.44 2.03
N VAL A 162 -23.12 -10.62 2.45
CA VAL A 162 -22.40 -9.64 3.27
C VAL A 162 -20.99 -9.52 2.70
N ASP A 163 -20.66 -8.32 2.23
CA ASP A 163 -19.32 -8.00 1.79
C ASP A 163 -18.38 -7.88 3.01
N SER A 164 -17.43 -8.80 3.11
CA SER A 164 -16.42 -8.83 4.18
C SER A 164 -15.53 -7.59 4.15
N TRP A 165 -15.28 -7.01 2.97
CA TRP A 165 -14.51 -5.79 2.84
C TRP A 165 -15.28 -4.58 3.36
N GLU A 166 -16.61 -4.52 3.19
CA GLU A 166 -17.41 -3.45 3.77
C GLU A 166 -17.43 -3.53 5.30
N ALA A 167 -17.52 -4.72 5.87
CA ALA A 167 -17.40 -4.92 7.31
C ALA A 167 -16.05 -4.40 7.84
N TRP A 168 -14.95 -4.74 7.16
CA TRP A 168 -13.64 -4.19 7.44
C TRP A 168 -13.59 -2.67 7.28
N ASN A 169 -14.14 -2.14 6.20
CA ASN A 169 -14.15 -0.71 5.89
C ASN A 169 -14.90 0.10 6.95
N ASN A 170 -16.04 -0.42 7.43
CA ASN A 170 -16.82 0.19 8.49
C ASN A 170 -16.03 0.20 9.82
N LEU A 171 -15.41 -0.93 10.17
CA LEU A 171 -14.60 -1.01 11.39
C LEU A 171 -13.42 -0.02 11.34
N ARG A 172 -12.59 -0.06 10.29
CA ARG A 172 -11.43 0.84 10.19
C ARG A 172 -11.81 2.32 10.15
N SER A 173 -12.98 2.64 9.57
CA SER A 173 -13.50 4.01 9.52
C SER A 173 -13.90 4.50 10.92
N MET A 174 -14.56 3.65 11.72
CA MET A 174 -14.85 3.95 13.12
C MET A 174 -13.58 4.03 13.98
N CYS A 175 -12.51 3.34 13.58
CA CYS A 175 -11.18 3.46 14.19
C CYS A 175 -10.34 4.60 13.58
N GLU A 176 -10.92 5.49 12.78
CA GLU A 176 -10.25 6.65 12.16
C GLU A 176 -8.97 6.29 11.37
N PHE A 177 -8.97 5.10 10.76
CA PHE A 177 -7.83 4.56 10.02
C PHE A 177 -6.54 4.45 10.84
N ASN A 178 -6.64 4.09 12.13
CA ASN A 178 -5.50 3.92 13.02
C ASN A 178 -4.40 3.01 12.39
N PRO A 179 -3.15 3.47 12.25
CA PRO A 179 -2.09 2.76 11.51
C PRO A 179 -1.62 1.47 12.19
N LYS A 180 -2.02 1.22 13.45
CA LYS A 180 -1.70 -0.02 14.18
C LYS A 180 -2.73 -1.13 13.94
N ILE A 181 -3.81 -0.84 13.22
CA ILE A 181 -4.87 -1.81 12.91
C ILE A 181 -4.68 -2.29 11.47
N HIS A 182 -4.44 -3.58 11.32
CA HIS A 182 -4.16 -4.26 10.07
C HIS A 182 -5.15 -5.40 9.85
N VAL A 183 -5.17 -5.94 8.63
CA VAL A 183 -6.01 -7.09 8.27
C VAL A 183 -5.23 -8.40 8.38
N ALA A 184 -5.86 -9.41 8.99
CA ALA A 184 -5.52 -10.82 8.82
C ALA A 184 -6.58 -11.49 7.94
N LEU A 185 -6.30 -11.59 6.64
CA LEU A 185 -7.26 -12.08 5.65
C LEU A 185 -7.29 -13.61 5.64
N GLU A 186 -8.43 -14.21 5.98
CA GLU A 186 -8.64 -15.66 5.89
C GLU A 186 -9.15 -16.05 4.50
N VAL A 187 -8.34 -16.85 3.80
CA VAL A 187 -8.67 -17.37 2.47
C VAL A 187 -9.70 -18.49 2.59
N THR A 188 -10.76 -18.42 1.79
CA THR A 188 -11.83 -19.42 1.75
C THR A 188 -11.60 -20.44 0.64
N ALA A 189 -12.26 -21.61 0.71
CA ALA A 189 -12.14 -22.67 -0.29
C ALA A 189 -12.55 -22.22 -1.70
N ASP A 190 -13.52 -21.32 -1.77
CA ASP A 190 -13.94 -20.62 -2.98
C ASP A 190 -13.46 -19.17 -2.92
N LEU A 191 -12.90 -18.67 -4.02
CA LEU A 191 -12.43 -17.29 -4.14
C LEU A 191 -13.48 -16.42 -4.83
N PRO A 192 -13.61 -15.15 -4.43
CA PRO A 192 -14.43 -14.18 -5.13
C PRO A 192 -13.83 -13.83 -6.50
N ASP A 193 -14.60 -13.06 -7.27
CA ASP A 193 -14.13 -12.47 -8.52
C ASP A 193 -12.90 -11.59 -8.32
N VAL A 194 -12.13 -11.43 -9.40
CA VAL A 194 -10.82 -10.78 -9.37
C VAL A 194 -10.88 -9.36 -8.80
N HIS A 195 -11.94 -8.61 -9.05
CA HIS A 195 -12.05 -7.25 -8.52
C HIS A 195 -12.18 -7.20 -6.99
N TYR A 196 -12.81 -8.20 -6.36
CA TYR A 196 -12.90 -8.31 -4.90
C TYR A 196 -11.54 -8.64 -4.30
N LEU A 197 -10.80 -9.54 -4.95
CA LEU A 197 -9.42 -9.88 -4.57
C LEU A 197 -8.50 -8.66 -4.66
N ASP A 198 -8.63 -7.87 -5.73
CA ASP A 198 -7.77 -6.73 -5.99
C ASP A 198 -8.01 -5.57 -5.00
N ARG A 199 -9.24 -5.42 -4.45
CA ARG A 199 -9.49 -4.47 -3.36
C ARG A 199 -8.57 -4.68 -2.16
N TRP A 200 -8.33 -5.94 -1.79
CA TRP A 200 -7.48 -6.28 -0.64
C TRP A 200 -6.00 -5.93 -0.86
N LEU A 201 -5.53 -5.75 -2.10
CA LEU A 201 -4.14 -5.38 -2.38
C LEU A 201 -3.83 -3.93 -1.99
N GLY A 202 -4.84 -3.05 -1.91
CA GLY A 202 -4.71 -1.68 -1.42
C GLY A 202 -4.91 -1.52 0.09
N GLU A 203 -5.18 -2.63 0.79
CA GLU A 203 -5.46 -2.68 2.23
C GLU A 203 -4.18 -2.96 3.05
N PRO A 204 -4.13 -2.57 4.33
CA PRO A 204 -3.00 -2.88 5.22
C PRO A 204 -3.03 -4.37 5.63
N LEU A 205 -2.69 -5.26 4.70
CA LEU A 205 -2.60 -6.71 4.95
C LEU A 205 -1.32 -7.02 5.76
N ALA A 206 -1.47 -7.44 7.02
CA ALA A 206 -0.36 -7.91 7.84
C ALA A 206 -0.19 -9.44 7.77
N ALA A 207 -1.28 -10.16 7.59
CA ALA A 207 -1.30 -11.61 7.58
C ALA A 207 -2.33 -12.18 6.59
N VAL A 208 -2.03 -13.35 6.06
CA VAL A 208 -2.95 -14.19 5.28
C VAL A 208 -3.07 -15.54 5.97
N ILE A 209 -4.28 -15.89 6.38
CA ILE A 209 -4.60 -17.17 7.00
C ILE A 209 -5.02 -18.14 5.90
N VAL A 210 -4.37 -19.30 5.86
CA VAL A 210 -4.50 -20.31 4.82
C VAL A 210 -4.99 -21.61 5.45
N PRO A 211 -6.31 -21.86 5.44
CA PRO A 211 -6.87 -23.09 5.94
C PRO A 211 -6.35 -24.32 5.18
N THR A 212 -6.06 -25.40 5.91
CA THR A 212 -5.46 -26.64 5.36
C THR A 212 -6.43 -27.44 4.48
N ASP A 213 -7.72 -27.17 4.59
CA ASP A 213 -8.84 -27.72 3.84
C ASP A 213 -9.01 -27.10 2.45
N ILE A 214 -8.43 -25.93 2.15
CA ILE A 214 -8.45 -25.36 0.79
C ILE A 214 -7.45 -26.04 -0.17
N PHE A 215 -6.51 -26.83 0.38
CA PHE A 215 -5.51 -27.52 -0.42
C PHE A 215 -6.08 -28.79 -1.04
N LEU A 216 -5.96 -28.89 -2.35
CA LEU A 216 -6.27 -30.07 -3.16
C LEU A 216 -5.11 -31.06 -3.13
N THR A 217 -5.42 -32.35 -3.23
CA THR A 217 -4.41 -33.41 -3.32
C THR A 217 -4.01 -33.66 -4.77
N ASN A 218 -2.72 -33.57 -5.09
CA ASN A 218 -2.23 -33.92 -6.42
C ASN A 218 -2.12 -35.45 -6.62
N LYS A 219 -1.80 -35.89 -7.86
CA LYS A 219 -1.62 -37.32 -8.20
C LYS A 219 -0.56 -38.05 -7.35
N LYS A 220 0.38 -37.32 -6.74
CA LYS A 220 1.44 -37.86 -5.88
C LYS A 220 1.11 -37.79 -4.38
N GLY A 221 -0.09 -37.36 -4.01
CA GLY A 221 -0.51 -37.26 -2.61
C GLY A 221 -0.06 -35.99 -1.88
N TYR A 222 0.47 -34.98 -2.57
CA TYR A 222 0.94 -33.72 -1.96
C TYR A 222 -0.10 -32.60 -2.08
N PRO A 223 -0.13 -31.65 -1.11
CA PRO A 223 -1.05 -30.52 -1.14
C PRO A 223 -0.71 -29.55 -2.28
N THR A 224 -1.74 -29.05 -2.95
CA THR A 224 -1.66 -28.06 -4.01
C THR A 224 -2.86 -27.12 -3.96
N LEU A 225 -2.71 -25.89 -4.41
CA LEU A 225 -3.81 -24.92 -4.51
C LEU A 225 -4.42 -24.93 -5.91
N SER A 226 -5.69 -24.54 -6.05
CA SER A 226 -6.32 -24.39 -7.37
C SER A 226 -5.65 -23.27 -8.18
N LYS A 227 -5.89 -23.22 -9.50
CA LYS A 227 -5.25 -22.22 -10.37
C LYS A 227 -5.63 -20.78 -10.01
N MET A 228 -6.86 -20.55 -9.53
CA MET A 228 -7.29 -19.23 -9.06
C MET A 228 -6.53 -18.81 -7.79
N HIS A 229 -6.39 -19.73 -6.83
CA HIS A 229 -5.58 -19.49 -5.64
C HIS A 229 -4.12 -19.24 -5.99
N GLN A 230 -3.52 -20.04 -6.88
CA GLN A 230 -2.14 -19.82 -7.33
C GLN A 230 -1.95 -18.38 -7.86
N LYS A 231 -2.86 -17.90 -8.72
CA LYS A 231 -2.81 -16.52 -9.25
C LYS A 231 -2.92 -15.47 -8.15
N PHE A 232 -3.83 -15.66 -7.19
CA PHE A 232 -4.00 -14.72 -6.09
C PHE A 232 -2.79 -14.66 -5.15
N PHE A 233 -2.25 -15.83 -4.75
CA PHE A 233 -1.03 -15.89 -3.93
C PHE A 233 0.17 -15.28 -4.64
N LEU A 234 0.31 -15.45 -5.97
CA LEU A 234 1.38 -14.80 -6.74
C LEU A 234 1.28 -13.26 -6.71
N LYS A 235 0.06 -12.69 -6.63
CA LYS A 235 -0.12 -11.25 -6.38
C LYS A 235 0.28 -10.88 -4.94
N LEU A 236 -0.20 -11.62 -3.94
CA LEU A 236 0.14 -11.40 -2.53
C LEU A 236 1.65 -11.50 -2.24
N PHE A 237 2.36 -12.36 -2.96
CA PHE A 237 3.80 -12.56 -2.80
C PHE A 237 4.67 -11.37 -3.23
N GLN A 238 4.07 -10.38 -3.90
CA GLN A 238 4.72 -9.09 -4.19
C GLN A 238 4.76 -8.19 -2.94
N HIS A 239 3.95 -8.50 -1.91
CA HIS A 239 3.85 -7.75 -0.67
C HIS A 239 4.57 -8.48 0.47
N LYS A 240 5.06 -7.71 1.45
CA LYS A 240 5.71 -8.24 2.66
C LYS A 240 4.67 -8.70 3.69
N ILE A 241 4.01 -9.82 3.41
CA ILE A 241 2.92 -10.40 4.23
C ILE A 241 3.39 -11.68 4.94
N ARG A 242 2.83 -11.97 6.12
CA ARG A 242 3.03 -13.24 6.84
C ARG A 242 1.91 -14.23 6.52
N TYR A 243 2.24 -15.51 6.40
CA TYR A 243 1.27 -16.55 6.06
C TYR A 243 1.06 -17.49 7.23
N PHE A 244 -0.18 -17.82 7.58
CA PHE A 244 -0.49 -18.72 8.69
C PHE A 244 -1.33 -19.89 8.22
N LEU A 245 -0.82 -21.12 8.37
CA LEU A 245 -1.62 -22.31 8.15
C LEU A 245 -2.67 -22.44 9.25
N LYS A 246 -3.90 -22.84 8.92
CA LYS A 246 -4.99 -23.06 9.89
C LYS A 246 -5.57 -24.47 9.75
N GLY A 247 -5.89 -25.10 10.88
CA GLY A 247 -6.51 -26.43 10.89
C GLY A 247 -5.50 -27.58 10.93
N ARG A 248 -6.01 -28.81 10.91
CA ARG A 248 -5.18 -30.02 11.07
C ARG A 248 -4.52 -30.39 9.74
N PRO A 249 -3.28 -30.90 9.74
CA PRO A 249 -2.64 -31.32 8.51
C PRO A 249 -3.27 -32.62 8.02
N HIS A 250 -3.94 -32.57 6.86
CA HIS A 250 -4.55 -33.74 6.22
C HIS A 250 -3.53 -34.56 5.42
N HIS A 251 -2.49 -33.91 4.89
CA HIS A 251 -1.47 -34.55 4.07
C HIS A 251 -0.29 -35.01 4.95
N HIS A 252 -0.06 -36.32 5.01
CA HIS A 252 1.01 -36.95 5.80
C HIS A 252 1.02 -36.58 7.30
N GLN A 253 -0.08 -36.06 7.84
CA GLN A 253 -0.19 -35.59 9.24
C GLN A 253 0.88 -34.55 9.64
N ARG A 254 1.46 -33.86 8.66
CA ARG A 254 2.50 -32.83 8.86
C ARG A 254 2.16 -31.56 8.09
N TYR A 255 2.57 -30.42 8.61
CA TYR A 255 2.48 -29.11 7.96
C TYR A 255 3.60 -28.87 6.94
N LEU A 256 4.76 -29.52 7.09
CA LEU A 256 5.91 -29.36 6.20
C LEU A 256 5.56 -29.43 4.68
N PRO A 257 4.72 -30.37 4.18
CA PRO A 257 4.32 -30.40 2.77
C PRO A 257 3.59 -29.12 2.29
N TYR A 258 2.82 -28.48 3.17
CA TYR A 258 2.11 -27.24 2.87
C TYR A 258 3.09 -26.06 2.78
N VAL A 259 4.04 -25.99 3.71
CA VAL A 259 5.13 -24.99 3.69
C VAL A 259 5.95 -25.12 2.41
N GLN A 260 6.37 -26.33 2.06
CA GLN A 260 7.10 -26.61 0.82
C GLN A 260 6.32 -26.19 -0.42
N TYR A 261 5.00 -26.39 -0.44
CA TYR A 261 4.17 -25.95 -1.55
C TYR A 261 4.09 -24.41 -1.65
N LEU A 262 3.92 -23.71 -0.53
CA LEU A 262 3.92 -22.24 -0.53
C LEU A 262 5.28 -21.67 -0.95
N GLU A 263 6.39 -22.26 -0.51
CA GLU A 263 7.74 -21.91 -0.94
C GLU A 263 7.96 -22.19 -2.43
N HIS A 264 7.46 -23.33 -2.92
CA HIS A 264 7.48 -23.65 -4.35
C HIS A 264 6.71 -22.59 -5.15
N LEU A 265 5.48 -22.26 -4.76
CA LEU A 265 4.69 -21.23 -5.43
C LEU A 265 5.38 -19.86 -5.38
N TRP A 266 5.97 -19.50 -4.24
CA TRP A 266 6.80 -18.30 -4.09
C TRP A 266 7.98 -18.30 -5.05
N SER A 267 8.65 -19.44 -5.26
CA SER A 267 9.75 -19.56 -6.22
C SER A 267 9.30 -19.44 -7.69
N THR A 268 8.04 -19.80 -8.00
CA THR A 268 7.47 -19.70 -9.35
C THR A 268 7.01 -18.30 -9.72
N ARG A 269 7.02 -17.35 -8.78
CA ARG A 269 6.84 -15.93 -9.13
C ARG A 269 7.84 -15.57 -10.21
N SER A 270 7.46 -14.67 -11.12
CA SER A 270 8.37 -14.14 -12.15
C SER A 270 9.65 -13.68 -11.46
N SER A 271 10.68 -14.52 -11.53
CA SER A 271 11.88 -14.43 -10.71
C SER A 271 12.93 -13.69 -11.49
N CYS A 272 12.69 -12.40 -11.65
CA CYS A 272 13.75 -11.43 -11.82
C CYS A 272 13.13 -10.10 -11.37
N PRO A 273 13.39 -9.62 -10.15
CA PRO A 273 13.44 -8.18 -10.04
C PRO A 273 14.55 -7.80 -11.02
N ASP A 274 14.17 -7.20 -12.14
CA ASP A 274 15.14 -6.56 -13.00
C ASP A 274 15.96 -5.57 -12.15
N ALA A 275 17.10 -5.11 -12.67
CA ALA A 275 17.94 -4.17 -11.94
C ALA A 275 17.11 -2.98 -11.39
N LYS A 276 16.07 -2.60 -12.13
CA LYS A 276 15.06 -1.61 -11.76
C LYS A 276 14.24 -2.01 -10.53
N ALA A 277 13.55 -3.15 -10.50
CA ALA A 277 12.75 -3.57 -9.35
C ALA A 277 13.59 -3.76 -8.07
N THR A 278 14.86 -4.16 -8.21
CA THR A 278 15.78 -4.22 -7.05
C THR A 278 16.11 -2.83 -6.52
N PHE A 279 16.35 -1.87 -7.42
CA PHE A 279 16.58 -0.47 -7.10
C PHE A 279 15.34 0.19 -6.46
N GLU A 280 14.13 -0.12 -6.95
CA GLU A 280 12.86 0.43 -6.48
C GLU A 280 12.36 -0.18 -5.17
N ALA A 281 12.80 -1.40 -4.81
CA ALA A 281 12.29 -2.13 -3.65
C ALA A 281 12.30 -1.36 -2.31
N PRO A 282 13.32 -0.53 -1.99
CA PRO A 282 13.31 0.32 -0.79
C PRO A 282 12.30 1.47 -0.84
N TYR A 283 11.88 1.88 -2.04
CA TYR A 283 11.02 3.03 -2.30
C TYR A 283 9.53 2.67 -2.46
N LEU A 284 9.18 1.39 -2.38
CA LEU A 284 7.79 0.94 -2.46
C LEU A 284 6.93 1.58 -1.35
N ASP A 285 5.92 2.34 -1.78
CA ASP A 285 5.03 3.16 -0.93
C ASP A 285 5.76 4.19 -0.03
N TYR A 286 6.99 4.57 -0.38
CA TYR A 286 7.73 5.61 0.34
C TYR A 286 7.44 6.99 -0.28
N LEU A 287 6.84 7.89 0.50
CA LEU A 287 6.49 9.23 0.03
C LEU A 287 7.72 10.12 -0.08
N GLN A 288 7.89 10.76 -1.24
CA GLN A 288 8.96 11.70 -1.52
C GLN A 288 8.38 13.01 -2.06
N ALA A 289 8.94 14.14 -1.63
CA ALA A 289 8.61 15.42 -2.24
C ALA A 289 9.20 15.46 -3.66
N PRO A 290 8.43 15.90 -4.68
CA PRO A 290 8.97 16.15 -6.02
C PRO A 290 10.13 17.14 -5.96
N LEU A 291 11.15 16.92 -6.79
CA LEU A 291 12.28 17.84 -6.90
C LEU A 291 11.84 19.19 -7.47
N GLN A 292 12.59 20.25 -7.18
CA GLN A 292 12.38 21.59 -7.72
C GLN A 292 13.69 22.19 -8.29
N PRO A 293 14.26 21.63 -9.38
CA PRO A 293 15.60 22.00 -9.86
C PRO A 293 15.73 23.45 -10.32
N LEU A 294 14.63 24.12 -10.66
CA LEU A 294 14.64 25.55 -10.99
C LEU A 294 14.86 26.41 -9.74
N MET A 295 14.16 26.08 -8.65
CA MET A 295 14.25 26.82 -7.37
C MET A 295 15.56 26.47 -6.63
N ASP A 296 15.86 25.17 -6.54
CA ASP A 296 16.96 24.64 -5.74
C ASP A 296 18.15 24.23 -6.62
N ASN A 297 19.34 24.21 -6.03
CA ASN A 297 20.52 23.65 -6.69
C ASN A 297 20.68 22.20 -6.25
N LEU A 298 20.50 21.26 -7.18
CA LEU A 298 20.62 19.84 -6.91
C LEU A 298 22.02 19.45 -6.43
N GLU A 299 22.06 18.46 -5.54
CA GLU A 299 23.28 17.87 -5.00
C GLU A 299 23.92 16.89 -6.01
N SER A 300 25.23 16.63 -5.86
CA SER A 300 25.97 15.76 -6.77
C SER A 300 25.39 14.34 -6.86
N GLN A 301 24.95 13.77 -5.73
CA GLN A 301 24.36 12.42 -5.68
C GLN A 301 23.03 12.33 -6.43
N THR A 302 22.26 13.43 -6.49
CA THR A 302 21.00 13.47 -7.25
C THR A 302 21.29 13.32 -8.74
N TYR A 303 22.28 14.05 -9.26
CA TYR A 303 22.73 13.89 -10.65
C TYR A 303 23.28 12.48 -10.93
N GLU A 304 24.05 11.92 -10.00
CA GLU A 304 24.57 10.55 -10.14
C GLU A 304 23.45 9.52 -10.28
N THR A 305 22.36 9.68 -9.53
CA THR A 305 21.18 8.83 -9.65
C THR A 305 20.51 8.99 -11.02
N PHE A 306 20.38 10.22 -11.53
CA PHE A 306 19.85 10.46 -12.87
C PHE A 306 20.69 9.81 -13.97
N GLU A 307 22.01 9.81 -13.80
CA GLU A 307 22.99 9.29 -14.76
C GLU A 307 22.99 7.75 -14.86
N GLN A 308 22.41 7.06 -13.88
CA GLN A 308 22.28 5.60 -13.87
C GLN A 308 21.19 5.07 -14.79
N ASP A 309 20.38 5.93 -15.43
CA ASP A 309 19.38 5.52 -16.43
C ASP A 309 19.96 5.48 -17.85
N PRO A 310 20.38 4.31 -18.36
CA PRO A 310 20.95 4.22 -19.71
C PRO A 310 19.90 4.42 -20.81
N VAL A 311 18.62 4.13 -20.54
CA VAL A 311 17.55 4.21 -21.54
C VAL A 311 17.26 5.67 -21.85
N LYS A 312 17.17 6.52 -20.83
CA LYS A 312 16.96 7.96 -20.99
C LYS A 312 17.98 8.57 -21.95
N TYR A 313 19.27 8.41 -21.67
CA TYR A 313 20.32 9.04 -22.48
C TYR A 313 20.46 8.41 -23.88
N ALA A 314 20.18 7.11 -24.02
CA ALA A 314 20.12 6.47 -25.34
C ALA A 314 19.02 7.08 -26.23
N GLN A 315 17.83 7.36 -25.67
CA GLN A 315 16.74 8.00 -26.40
C GLN A 315 17.06 9.45 -26.77
N TYR A 316 17.68 10.21 -25.87
CA TYR A 316 18.18 11.56 -26.19
C TYR A 316 19.19 11.53 -27.34
N GLU A 317 20.15 10.60 -27.32
CA GLU A 317 21.14 10.46 -28.39
C GLU A 317 20.50 10.12 -29.74
N VAL A 318 19.50 9.21 -29.76
CA VAL A 318 18.72 8.90 -30.97
C VAL A 318 17.98 10.12 -31.50
N ALA A 319 17.27 10.84 -30.62
CA ALA A 319 16.51 12.03 -31.00
C ALA A 319 17.42 13.13 -31.57
N ILE A 320 18.56 13.39 -30.93
CA ILE A 320 19.54 14.39 -31.41
C ILE A 320 20.15 13.93 -32.74
N THR A 321 20.45 12.64 -32.91
CA THR A 321 21.00 12.09 -34.17
C THR A 321 20.01 12.31 -35.33
N GLN A 322 18.72 12.06 -35.11
CA GLN A 322 17.68 12.27 -36.12
C GLN A 322 17.48 13.76 -36.43
N ALA A 323 17.48 14.63 -35.41
CA ALA A 323 17.39 16.08 -35.61
C ALA A 323 18.59 16.63 -36.41
N LEU A 324 19.81 16.16 -36.12
CA LEU A 324 21.02 16.52 -36.88
C LEU A 324 21.01 15.98 -38.31
N ALA A 325 20.46 14.78 -38.55
CA ALA A 325 20.34 14.25 -39.90
C ALA A 325 19.42 15.12 -40.78
N ALA A 326 18.46 15.82 -40.18
CA ALA A 326 17.56 16.74 -40.87
C ALA A 326 18.20 18.11 -41.19
N THR A 327 19.33 18.47 -40.58
CA THR A 327 20.05 19.71 -40.92
C THR A 327 20.91 19.53 -42.18
N PRO A 328 21.16 20.62 -42.95
CA PRO A 328 22.02 20.58 -44.13
C PRO A 328 23.43 20.07 -43.82
N SER A 329 24.01 19.24 -44.70
CA SER A 329 25.29 18.57 -44.46
C SER A 329 26.50 19.49 -44.43
N ASP A 330 26.42 20.61 -45.13
CA ASP A 330 27.45 21.65 -45.25
C ASP A 330 27.35 22.70 -44.14
N LYS A 331 26.26 22.70 -43.35
CA LYS A 331 26.03 23.65 -42.26
C LYS A 331 26.65 23.15 -40.96
N ILE A 332 27.37 24.04 -40.26
CA ILE A 332 27.72 23.83 -38.85
C ILE A 332 26.45 24.09 -38.03
N SER A 333 25.86 23.04 -37.47
CA SER A 333 24.60 23.15 -36.72
C SER A 333 24.87 23.64 -35.29
N VAL A 334 24.10 24.63 -34.82
CA VAL A 334 24.19 25.14 -33.45
C VAL A 334 23.28 24.34 -32.53
N VAL A 335 23.87 23.63 -31.57
CA VAL A 335 23.15 22.81 -30.59
C VAL A 335 23.25 23.45 -29.21
N MET A 336 22.12 23.70 -28.54
CA MET A 336 22.10 24.26 -27.18
C MET A 336 21.46 23.27 -26.21
N VAL A 337 22.25 22.76 -25.27
CA VAL A 337 21.76 21.96 -24.14
C VAL A 337 21.44 22.91 -22.99
N VAL A 338 20.16 23.10 -22.69
CA VAL A 338 19.67 24.02 -21.65
C VAL A 338 19.25 23.25 -20.41
N GLY A 339 19.93 23.50 -19.28
CA GLY A 339 19.89 22.61 -18.11
C GLY A 339 20.84 21.42 -18.27
N ALA A 340 22.11 21.69 -18.55
CA ALA A 340 23.09 20.66 -18.91
C ALA A 340 23.50 19.73 -17.74
N GLY A 341 23.23 20.10 -16.49
CA GLY A 341 23.60 19.35 -15.29
C GLY A 341 25.09 19.01 -15.26
N ARG A 342 25.43 17.76 -14.98
CA ARG A 342 26.81 17.24 -15.09
C ARG A 342 27.13 16.70 -16.50
N GLY A 343 26.48 17.22 -17.54
CA GLY A 343 26.78 17.01 -18.95
C GLY A 343 26.52 15.64 -19.61
N PRO A 344 25.67 14.73 -19.10
CA PRO A 344 25.41 13.47 -19.81
C PRO A 344 24.78 13.70 -21.20
N ILE A 345 23.88 14.68 -21.34
CA ILE A 345 23.26 15.04 -22.63
C ILE A 345 24.26 15.76 -23.55
N VAL A 346 25.21 16.52 -23.00
CA VAL A 346 26.32 17.10 -23.79
C VAL A 346 27.12 16.00 -24.48
N ARG A 347 27.48 14.92 -23.74
CA ARG A 347 28.12 13.75 -24.33
C ARG A 347 27.25 13.06 -25.38
N CYS A 348 25.93 12.96 -25.14
CA CYS A 348 25.00 12.40 -26.12
C CYS A 348 25.00 13.22 -27.42
N ALA A 349 24.95 14.54 -27.35
CA ALA A 349 24.97 15.42 -28.51
C ALA A 349 26.28 15.30 -29.30
N LEU A 350 27.43 15.21 -28.62
CA LEU A 350 28.73 14.98 -29.26
C LEU A 350 28.76 13.64 -29.99
N ARG A 351 28.31 12.54 -29.36
CA ARG A 351 28.23 11.22 -30.02
C ARG A 351 27.23 11.21 -31.18
N ALA A 352 26.09 11.87 -31.02
CA ALA A 352 25.07 12.01 -32.06
C ALA A 352 25.61 12.75 -33.29
N SER A 353 26.45 13.77 -33.11
CA SER A 353 27.07 14.51 -34.22
C SER A 353 27.99 13.63 -35.07
N VAL A 354 28.79 12.77 -34.43
CA VAL A 354 29.63 11.79 -35.10
C VAL A 354 28.77 10.76 -35.84
N LYS A 355 27.71 10.24 -35.21
CA LYS A 355 26.79 9.27 -35.82
C LYS A 355 26.03 9.83 -37.02
N ALA A 356 25.61 11.09 -36.95
CA ALA A 356 24.92 11.77 -38.04
C ALA A 356 25.87 12.28 -39.14
N ASN A 357 27.19 12.20 -38.93
CA ASN A 357 28.20 12.83 -39.77
C ASN A 357 27.90 14.32 -40.00
N ARG A 358 27.76 15.06 -38.89
CA ARG A 358 27.45 16.50 -38.87
C ARG A 358 28.44 17.23 -37.98
N THR A 359 28.87 18.40 -38.41
CA THR A 359 29.67 19.32 -37.60
C THR A 359 28.74 20.16 -36.74
N ILE A 360 28.99 20.21 -35.43
CA ILE A 360 28.19 20.99 -34.50
C ILE A 360 29.03 21.98 -33.72
N LYS A 361 28.40 23.10 -33.36
CA LYS A 361 28.86 24.03 -32.33
C LYS A 361 27.90 23.92 -31.15
N LEU A 362 28.40 23.59 -29.97
CA LEU A 362 27.55 23.23 -28.84
C LEU A 362 27.65 24.25 -27.70
N TYR A 363 26.51 24.63 -27.12
CA TYR A 363 26.43 25.39 -25.88
C TYR A 363 25.87 24.50 -24.77
N ALA A 364 26.59 24.38 -23.66
CA ALA A 364 26.17 23.67 -22.45
C ALA A 364 25.82 24.70 -21.38
N LEU A 365 24.53 24.99 -21.25
CA LEU A 365 24.00 26.04 -20.38
C LEU A 365 23.46 25.41 -19.08
N ASP A 366 23.89 25.94 -17.94
CA ASP A 366 23.33 25.56 -16.64
C ASP A 366 23.33 26.73 -15.66
N LYS A 367 22.30 26.81 -14.82
CA LYS A 367 22.14 27.86 -13.79
C LYS A 367 22.77 27.48 -12.46
N ASN A 368 22.93 26.19 -12.17
CA ASN A 368 23.52 25.71 -10.94
C ASN A 368 25.05 25.86 -11.01
N PRO A 369 25.67 26.77 -10.22
CA PRO A 369 27.09 27.04 -10.31
C PRO A 369 27.95 25.81 -9.97
N ASN A 370 27.43 24.87 -9.16
CA ASN A 370 28.15 23.65 -8.79
C ASN A 370 28.21 22.65 -9.96
N ALA A 371 27.14 22.54 -10.74
CA ALA A 371 27.11 21.72 -11.95
C ALA A 371 28.04 22.31 -13.03
N VAL A 372 28.07 23.64 -13.15
CA VAL A 372 28.99 24.37 -14.04
C VAL A 372 30.46 24.07 -13.75
N VAL A 373 30.85 23.93 -12.47
CA VAL A 373 32.22 23.50 -12.11
C VAL A 373 32.53 22.14 -12.75
N THR A 374 31.59 21.20 -12.70
CA THR A 374 31.75 19.87 -13.32
C THR A 374 31.86 19.99 -14.84
N LEU A 375 30.98 20.77 -15.48
CA LEU A 375 31.01 21.02 -16.93
C LEU A 375 32.33 21.62 -17.41
N ARG A 376 32.91 22.58 -16.67
CA ARG A 376 34.19 23.19 -17.01
C ARG A 376 35.36 22.21 -16.88
N ASN A 377 35.35 21.36 -15.85
CA ASN A 377 36.36 20.31 -15.70
C ASN A 377 36.25 19.24 -16.79
N MET A 378 35.04 18.82 -17.15
CA MET A 378 34.83 17.88 -18.26
C MET A 378 35.26 18.47 -19.60
N LYS A 379 34.95 19.75 -19.87
CA LYS A 379 35.41 20.42 -21.09
C LYS A 379 36.93 20.30 -21.28
N GLN A 380 37.70 20.50 -20.21
CA GLN A 380 39.16 20.41 -20.26
C GLN A 380 39.65 18.96 -20.35
N SER A 381 39.15 18.08 -19.48
CA SER A 381 39.61 16.69 -19.39
C SER A 381 39.22 15.84 -20.61
N GLU A 382 38.03 16.04 -21.16
CA GLU A 382 37.52 15.32 -22.34
C GLU A 382 37.78 16.06 -23.67
N LYS A 383 38.47 17.21 -23.63
CA LYS A 383 38.81 18.04 -24.81
C LYS A 383 37.58 18.40 -25.65
N TRP A 384 36.56 18.98 -25.00
CA TRP A 384 35.37 19.46 -25.68
C TRP A 384 35.62 20.81 -26.37
N ASP A 385 36.42 20.79 -27.44
CA ASP A 385 36.88 21.99 -28.16
C ASP A 385 35.73 22.77 -28.80
N ASN A 386 34.67 22.08 -29.24
CA ASN A 386 33.48 22.65 -29.86
C ASN A 386 32.34 22.97 -28.86
N VAL A 387 32.59 22.87 -27.55
CA VAL A 387 31.59 23.13 -26.50
C VAL A 387 31.88 24.44 -25.76
N THR A 388 30.89 25.32 -25.67
CA THR A 388 30.91 26.52 -24.84
C THR A 388 30.07 26.29 -23.59
N VAL A 389 30.70 26.27 -22.41
CA VAL A 389 29.98 26.16 -21.12
C VAL A 389 29.51 27.54 -20.69
N VAL A 390 28.21 27.69 -20.44
CA VAL A 390 27.57 28.94 -20.07
C VAL A 390 26.92 28.80 -18.69
N SER A 391 27.28 29.70 -17.78
CA SER A 391 26.73 29.75 -16.41
C SER A 391 25.62 30.79 -16.35
N ALA A 392 24.40 30.43 -16.70
CA ALA A 392 23.27 31.34 -16.71
C ALA A 392 21.94 30.59 -16.65
N ASP A 393 20.89 31.32 -16.23
CA ASP A 393 19.51 30.88 -16.39
C ASP A 393 19.06 31.11 -17.83
N MET A 394 18.50 30.07 -18.44
CA MET A 394 18.06 30.09 -19.85
C MET A 394 17.00 31.15 -20.15
N ARG A 395 16.22 31.58 -19.15
CA ARG A 395 15.15 32.56 -19.34
C ARG A 395 15.67 33.98 -19.55
N VAL A 396 16.91 34.25 -19.16
CA VAL A 396 17.51 35.61 -19.21
C VAL A 396 18.81 35.65 -20.00
N TRP A 397 19.34 34.51 -20.41
CA TRP A 397 20.58 34.44 -21.18
C TRP A 397 20.37 35.02 -22.58
N LYS A 398 21.23 35.97 -22.95
CA LYS A 398 21.29 36.53 -24.30
C LYS A 398 22.28 35.73 -25.12
N ALA A 399 21.76 34.78 -25.91
CA ALA A 399 22.59 33.95 -26.76
C ALA A 399 23.28 34.80 -27.86
N PRO A 400 24.56 34.52 -28.18
CA PRO A 400 25.28 35.24 -29.23
C PRO A 400 24.81 34.87 -30.65
N GLU A 401 24.13 33.74 -30.80
CA GLU A 401 23.56 33.20 -32.04
C GLU A 401 22.35 32.33 -31.71
N LEU A 402 21.52 32.02 -32.71
CA LEU A 402 20.33 31.19 -32.54
C LEU A 402 20.68 29.70 -32.65
N ALA A 403 19.92 28.85 -31.95
CA ALA A 403 20.04 27.41 -32.00
C ALA A 403 19.29 26.81 -33.20
N ASP A 404 19.90 25.83 -33.86
CA ASP A 404 19.20 24.91 -34.77
C ASP A 404 18.46 23.83 -33.98
N ILE A 405 19.08 23.36 -32.90
CA ILE A 405 18.53 22.32 -32.03
C ILE A 405 18.73 22.74 -30.58
N MET A 406 17.64 22.88 -29.84
CA MET A 406 17.65 23.08 -28.40
C MET A 406 17.26 21.77 -27.71
N VAL A 407 18.04 21.36 -26.71
CA VAL A 407 17.85 20.10 -25.98
C VAL A 407 17.74 20.40 -24.49
N SER A 408 16.74 19.83 -23.83
CA SER A 408 16.53 19.97 -22.39
C SER A 408 16.02 18.67 -21.76
N GLU A 409 16.24 18.50 -20.46
CA GLU A 409 15.66 17.44 -19.63
C GLU A 409 15.26 18.08 -18.30
N LEU A 410 14.06 18.65 -18.29
CA LEU A 410 13.50 19.46 -17.19
C LEU A 410 12.14 18.89 -16.74
N LEU A 411 11.94 17.59 -16.95
CA LEU A 411 10.64 16.95 -16.76
C LEU A 411 10.57 16.32 -15.37
N GLY A 412 9.53 16.69 -14.63
CA GLY A 412 9.16 15.97 -13.41
C GLY A 412 8.32 14.73 -13.71
N SER A 413 7.98 13.97 -12.65
CA SER A 413 7.10 12.79 -12.78
C SER A 413 5.71 13.11 -13.35
N PHE A 414 5.24 14.35 -13.23
CA PHE A 414 3.99 14.84 -13.80
C PHE A 414 4.22 15.72 -15.05
N GLY A 415 5.37 15.57 -15.71
CA GLY A 415 5.73 16.34 -16.89
C GLY A 415 6.16 17.77 -16.55
N ASP A 416 5.19 18.67 -16.39
CA ASP A 416 5.42 20.11 -16.25
C ASP A 416 5.73 20.57 -14.80
N ASN A 417 5.63 19.69 -13.80
CA ASN A 417 5.76 20.05 -12.38
C ASN A 417 7.17 20.48 -11.92
N GLU A 418 8.15 20.47 -12.83
CA GLU A 418 9.49 21.06 -12.67
C GLU A 418 9.70 22.35 -13.48
N LEU A 419 8.60 22.95 -13.96
CA LEU A 419 8.55 24.23 -14.68
C LEU A 419 9.27 24.23 -16.04
N SER A 420 9.25 23.08 -16.73
CA SER A 420 9.75 22.98 -18.11
C SER A 420 9.10 24.00 -19.06
N PRO A 421 7.77 24.23 -19.04
CA PRO A 421 7.14 25.21 -19.94
C PRO A 421 7.74 26.61 -19.76
N GLU A 422 7.79 27.13 -18.52
CA GLU A 422 8.28 28.47 -18.24
C GLU A 422 9.78 28.63 -18.53
N CYS A 423 10.56 27.56 -18.36
CA CYS A 423 11.97 27.55 -18.73
C CYS A 423 12.16 27.64 -20.25
N LEU A 424 11.43 26.80 -21.00
CA LEU A 424 11.56 26.72 -22.45
C LEU A 424 10.91 27.91 -23.17
N ASP A 425 9.85 28.49 -22.63
CA ASP A 425 9.25 29.74 -23.14
C ASP A 425 10.26 30.90 -23.11
N GLY A 426 11.06 30.99 -22.04
CA GLY A 426 12.16 31.97 -21.97
C GLY A 426 13.30 31.65 -22.95
N ALA A 427 13.62 30.36 -23.11
CA ALA A 427 14.66 29.89 -24.01
C ALA A 427 14.28 29.98 -25.50
N GLN A 428 12.99 30.01 -25.83
CA GLN A 428 12.46 30.11 -27.19
C GLN A 428 13.03 31.32 -27.95
N SER A 429 13.39 32.39 -27.23
CA SER A 429 13.97 33.62 -27.79
C SER A 429 15.29 33.40 -28.55
N PHE A 430 16.01 32.31 -28.28
CA PHE A 430 17.25 31.95 -28.97
C PHE A 430 17.16 30.65 -29.77
N LEU A 431 15.95 30.17 -30.08
CA LEU A 431 15.73 29.09 -31.04
C LEU A 431 15.34 29.69 -32.40
N HIS A 432 15.89 29.16 -33.50
CA HIS A 432 15.41 29.53 -34.84
C HIS A 432 13.91 29.23 -35.01
N ALA A 433 13.23 29.95 -35.91
CA ALA A 433 11.81 29.73 -36.18
C ALA A 433 11.52 28.32 -36.74
N ASP A 434 12.47 27.75 -37.48
CA ASP A 434 12.52 26.38 -37.96
C ASP A 434 13.38 25.45 -37.09
N GLY A 435 13.83 25.95 -35.93
CA GLY A 435 14.65 25.20 -34.98
C GLY A 435 13.86 24.10 -34.27
N ILE A 436 14.56 23.02 -33.88
CA ILE A 436 13.96 21.85 -33.24
C ILE A 436 14.18 21.92 -31.74
N SER A 437 13.11 21.84 -30.96
CA SER A 437 13.17 21.62 -29.51
C SER A 437 13.05 20.13 -29.19
N ILE A 438 13.94 19.63 -28.33
CA ILE A 438 13.91 18.28 -27.78
C ILE A 438 13.83 18.39 -26.25
N PRO A 439 12.76 17.92 -25.59
CA PRO A 439 11.57 17.29 -26.16
C PRO A 439 10.66 18.30 -26.90
N ALA A 440 10.00 17.83 -27.96
CA ALA A 440 9.03 18.63 -28.71
C ALA A 440 7.64 18.66 -28.06
N ARG A 441 7.33 17.67 -27.21
CA ARG A 441 6.04 17.50 -26.53
C ARG A 441 6.20 16.59 -25.32
N TYR A 442 5.40 16.83 -24.29
CA TYR A 442 5.12 15.91 -23.19
C TYR A 442 3.64 16.01 -22.81
N THR A 443 3.12 15.01 -22.11
CA THR A 443 1.70 14.95 -21.70
C THR A 443 1.61 14.26 -20.36
N SER A 444 0.96 14.91 -19.39
CA SER A 444 0.69 14.33 -18.08
C SER A 444 -0.50 13.38 -18.13
N PHE A 445 -0.45 12.32 -17.33
CA PHE A 445 -1.52 11.34 -17.19
C PHE A 445 -1.94 11.24 -15.73
N VAL A 446 -3.24 11.05 -15.51
CA VAL A 446 -3.82 10.79 -14.18
C VAL A 446 -4.60 9.50 -14.23
N ALA A 447 -4.50 8.69 -13.18
CA ALA A 447 -5.30 7.50 -12.99
C ALA A 447 -5.82 7.48 -11.55
N PRO A 448 -7.13 7.26 -11.33
CA PRO A 448 -7.63 7.08 -9.98
C PRO A 448 -7.06 5.79 -9.39
N ILE A 449 -6.56 5.87 -8.17
CA ILE A 449 -6.04 4.73 -7.41
C ILE A 449 -6.79 4.61 -6.08
N SER A 450 -6.83 3.40 -5.52
CA SER A 450 -7.34 3.14 -4.17
C SER A 450 -6.25 2.46 -3.35
N SER A 451 -5.72 3.16 -2.35
CA SER A 451 -4.73 2.63 -1.42
C SER A 451 -4.92 3.27 -0.06
N SER A 452 -5.49 2.52 0.88
CA SER A 452 -5.68 2.99 2.25
C SER A 452 -4.37 3.04 3.02
N LYS A 453 -3.39 2.23 2.59
CA LYS A 453 -2.00 2.34 3.04
C LYS A 453 -1.44 3.73 2.72
N LEU A 454 -1.42 4.12 1.43
CA LEU A 454 -0.87 5.42 1.02
C LEU A 454 -1.66 6.59 1.63
N TRP A 455 -2.98 6.48 1.74
CA TRP A 455 -3.79 7.46 2.44
C TRP A 455 -3.33 7.70 3.88
N ASN A 456 -3.04 6.62 4.62
CA ASN A 456 -2.55 6.71 5.98
C ASN A 456 -1.13 7.28 6.09
N GLU A 457 -0.24 6.96 5.14
CA GLU A 457 1.09 7.56 5.08
C GLU A 457 1.00 9.09 4.91
N VAL A 458 0.14 9.57 4.01
CA VAL A 458 -0.09 11.02 3.80
C VAL A 458 -0.72 11.67 5.04
N LYS A 459 -1.78 11.06 5.60
CA LYS A 459 -2.44 11.54 6.83
C LYS A 459 -1.46 11.64 8.00
N GLY A 460 -0.52 10.70 8.11
CA GLY A 460 0.53 10.70 9.13
C GLY A 460 1.47 11.91 9.03
N LEU A 461 1.77 12.39 7.81
CA LEU A 461 2.59 13.59 7.60
C LEU A 461 1.84 14.87 8.01
N GLU A 462 0.55 14.97 7.72
CA GLU A 462 -0.27 16.14 8.11
C GLU A 462 -0.29 16.32 9.63
N ALA A 463 -0.41 15.22 10.37
CA ALA A 463 -0.36 15.22 11.83
C ALA A 463 0.98 15.78 12.35
N LEU A 464 2.11 15.46 11.70
CA LEU A 464 3.43 15.99 12.05
C LEU A 464 3.55 17.49 11.78
N THR A 465 2.97 18.00 10.68
CA THR A 465 2.94 19.44 10.40
C THR A 465 2.02 20.24 11.34
N SER A 466 1.01 19.59 11.92
CA SER A 466 0.08 20.21 12.87
C SER A 466 0.61 20.27 14.31
N LEU A 467 1.72 19.59 14.62
CA LEU A 467 2.40 19.74 15.90
C LEU A 467 3.01 21.15 15.96
N PRO A 468 2.78 21.92 17.05
CA PRO A 468 3.45 23.20 17.21
C PRO A 468 4.95 22.94 17.22
N GLN A 469 5.63 23.36 16.15
CA GLN A 469 7.08 23.45 16.17
C GLN A 469 7.44 24.23 17.42
N LYS A 470 8.15 23.60 18.37
CA LYS A 470 8.85 24.34 19.41
C LYS A 470 9.78 25.30 18.66
N THR A 471 9.34 26.54 18.54
CA THR A 471 10.09 27.60 17.88
C THR A 471 11.37 27.83 18.68
N THR A 472 12.46 27.17 18.32
CA THR A 472 13.77 27.79 18.42
C THR A 472 13.73 28.95 17.44
N ARG A 473 13.52 30.15 17.97
CA ARG A 473 13.52 31.41 17.22
C ARG A 473 14.88 31.60 16.54
N HIS A 474 15.05 31.10 15.33
CA HIS A 474 15.93 31.75 14.37
C HIS A 474 15.15 32.92 13.77
N ARG A 475 15.52 34.13 14.20
CA ARG A 475 15.01 35.38 13.63
C ARG A 475 15.30 35.40 12.14
N THR A 476 14.28 35.25 11.31
CA THR A 476 14.35 35.59 9.89
C THR A 476 14.13 37.08 9.70
N TRP A 477 14.89 37.63 8.76
CA TRP A 477 15.04 39.04 8.42
C TRP A 477 13.83 39.58 7.62
N CYS A 478 12.61 39.41 8.11
CA CYS A 478 11.39 39.92 7.43
C CYS A 478 10.40 40.68 8.33
N ASP A 479 10.70 40.87 9.61
CA ASP A 479 9.83 41.60 10.55
C ASP A 479 10.24 43.07 10.79
N CYS A 480 11.14 43.65 9.99
CA CYS A 480 11.64 45.02 10.23
C CYS A 480 10.86 46.16 9.55
N THR A 481 9.79 45.93 8.79
CA THR A 481 9.07 47.02 8.10
C THR A 481 7.63 47.27 8.57
N ARG A 482 7.11 46.52 9.56
CA ARG A 482 5.78 46.79 10.15
C ARG A 482 5.78 47.38 11.57
N SER A 483 6.94 47.55 12.21
CA SER A 483 7.02 48.05 13.59
C SER A 483 7.36 49.55 13.75
N PHE A 484 7.42 50.35 12.68
CA PHE A 484 7.81 51.77 12.77
C PHE A 484 6.66 52.79 12.63
N ARG A 485 5.39 52.36 12.64
CA ARG A 485 4.22 53.28 12.55
C ARG A 485 3.23 53.26 13.72
N SER A 486 3.53 52.61 14.85
CA SER A 486 2.60 52.59 16.01
C SER A 486 3.20 52.95 17.37
N ARG A 487 4.43 53.47 17.43
CA ARG A 487 5.04 53.97 18.68
C ARG A 487 5.39 55.45 18.60
N ALA A 488 4.39 56.28 18.38
CA ALA A 488 4.45 57.71 18.65
C ALA A 488 3.03 58.20 18.96
N ARG A 489 2.48 57.81 20.12
CA ARG A 489 1.42 58.49 20.87
C ARG A 489 0.95 57.57 22.00
N SER A 490 1.50 57.78 23.19
CA SER A 490 0.81 57.68 24.50
C SER A 490 1.85 57.56 25.60
N ARG A 491 2.24 58.70 26.16
CA ARG A 491 2.67 58.87 27.56
C ARG A 491 2.85 60.36 27.84
N ALA A 492 1.79 60.98 28.37
CA ALA A 492 1.90 62.11 29.27
C ALA A 492 0.61 62.15 30.11
N LEU A 493 0.77 61.97 31.42
CA LEU A 493 -0.24 62.18 32.45
C LEU A 493 -0.68 63.66 32.48
N SER A 494 -1.92 63.94 32.89
CA SER A 494 -2.24 64.64 34.14
C SER A 494 -3.62 65.35 34.11
N LEU A 495 -4.42 65.03 35.13
CA LEU A 495 -5.11 65.93 36.07
C LEU A 495 -5.98 67.12 35.58
N ILE A 496 -7.22 67.09 36.11
CA ILE A 496 -8.04 68.22 36.63
C ILE A 496 -8.96 68.98 35.64
N THR A 497 -10.23 69.00 36.06
CA THR A 497 -11.48 69.72 35.68
C THR A 497 -11.37 71.25 35.53
N PRO A 498 -12.47 72.01 35.23
CA PRO A 498 -13.58 71.83 34.27
C PRO A 498 -13.90 73.13 33.46
N THR A 499 -15.00 73.10 32.70
CA THR A 499 -15.86 74.24 32.26
C THR A 499 -15.53 74.89 30.92
N VAL A 500 -16.44 74.78 29.94
CA VAL A 500 -17.18 75.91 29.34
C VAL A 500 -18.28 75.35 28.43
N MET A 501 -19.48 75.92 28.59
CA MET A 501 -20.69 75.74 27.80
C MET A 501 -20.44 75.92 26.30
N LEU A 502 -21.15 75.16 25.45
CA LEU A 502 -22.14 75.79 24.58
C LEU A 502 -23.20 74.79 24.10
N ARG A 503 -24.40 75.34 24.01
CA ARG A 503 -25.69 74.73 23.68
C ARG A 503 -25.76 74.14 22.27
N LEU A 504 -26.71 73.21 22.13
CA LEU A 504 -27.79 73.10 21.13
C LEU A 504 -27.88 71.64 20.67
N THR A 505 -29.01 70.94 20.63
CA THR A 505 -30.40 71.14 21.04
C THR A 505 -31.03 69.76 20.88
N THR A 506 -31.98 69.42 21.78
CA THR A 506 -33.20 68.62 21.53
C THR A 506 -33.08 67.27 20.80
N ALA A 507 -33.70 66.18 21.19
CA ALA A 507 -34.65 65.79 22.22
C ALA A 507 -34.61 64.25 22.13
N GLY A 508 -34.58 63.51 23.23
CA GLY A 508 -35.83 63.08 23.85
C GLY A 508 -35.63 61.66 24.37
N THR A 509 -35.30 61.58 25.66
CA THR A 509 -36.04 60.82 26.69
C THR A 509 -37.06 59.80 26.17
N ARG A 510 -37.14 58.55 26.60
CA ARG A 510 -37.11 57.98 27.97
C ARG A 510 -36.99 56.45 27.78
N SER A 511 -36.12 55.75 28.49
CA SER A 511 -36.13 55.45 29.94
C SER A 511 -37.07 54.31 30.34
N CYS A 512 -36.39 53.27 30.84
CA CYS A 512 -36.70 52.46 32.02
C CYS A 512 -37.65 51.25 31.94
N ARG A 513 -37.02 50.09 32.21
CA ARG A 513 -37.16 49.26 33.43
C ARG A 513 -38.61 48.94 33.84
N SER A 514 -39.01 47.71 34.15
CA SER A 514 -38.28 46.58 34.72
C SER A 514 -39.23 45.41 35.03
N ARG A 515 -38.63 44.20 35.07
CA ARG A 515 -38.87 43.05 35.96
C ARG A 515 -40.19 42.24 35.92
N CYS A 516 -39.96 40.92 35.78
CA CYS A 516 -40.56 39.75 36.46
C CYS A 516 -42.09 39.55 36.26
N THR A 517 -42.64 38.35 35.98
CA THR A 517 -42.29 36.98 36.39
C THR A 517 -43.22 35.99 35.67
N ARG A 518 -42.75 34.73 35.52
CA ARG A 518 -43.47 33.44 35.43
C ARG A 518 -44.25 33.00 34.16
N MET A 519 -43.83 31.79 33.75
CA MET A 519 -44.59 30.61 33.29
C MET A 519 -45.12 30.51 31.85
N ALA A 520 -44.67 29.41 31.22
CA ALA A 520 -45.34 28.52 30.26
C ALA A 520 -45.74 29.06 28.87
N SER A 521 -45.11 28.49 27.83
CA SER A 521 -45.67 28.36 26.47
C SER A 521 -45.22 26.99 25.94
N CYS A 522 -46.12 26.06 25.61
CA CYS A 522 -46.97 25.97 24.41
C CYS A 522 -46.19 26.06 23.08
N THR A 523 -46.13 24.88 22.44
CA THR A 523 -46.01 24.55 21.01
C THR A 523 -46.30 25.68 20.01
N ALA A 524 -45.42 25.86 19.01
CA ALA A 524 -45.71 25.72 17.57
C ALA A 524 -44.60 26.32 16.66
N SER A 525 -44.04 25.44 15.82
CA SER A 525 -43.73 25.57 14.38
C SER A 525 -43.65 26.94 13.68
N ARG A 526 -42.50 27.22 13.04
CA ARG A 526 -42.25 27.87 11.71
C ARG A 526 -40.77 28.33 11.67
N ALA A 527 -39.98 28.33 10.59
CA ALA A 527 -40.20 28.10 9.16
C ALA A 527 -38.84 27.95 8.41
N THR A 528 -38.89 27.33 7.22
CA THR A 528 -38.20 27.68 5.94
C THR A 528 -36.68 27.96 5.93
N LEU A 529 -35.88 27.31 5.09
CA LEU A 529 -35.83 27.55 3.63
C LEU A 529 -35.17 26.35 2.90
N THR A 530 -35.85 25.82 1.89
CA THR A 530 -35.25 25.05 0.79
C THR A 530 -35.78 25.65 -0.51
N ALA A 531 -34.87 26.06 -1.40
CA ALA A 531 -35.19 26.51 -2.75
C ALA A 531 -34.48 25.59 -3.74
N SER A 532 -35.28 24.93 -4.57
CA SER A 532 -34.85 24.22 -5.78
C SER A 532 -34.68 25.21 -6.93
N CYS A 533 -33.77 24.93 -7.86
CA CYS A 533 -33.96 25.32 -9.25
C CYS A 533 -33.17 24.39 -10.20
N THR A 534 -33.90 23.90 -11.20
CA THR A 534 -33.53 22.96 -12.27
C THR A 534 -33.09 23.74 -13.51
N VAL A 535 -32.06 23.29 -14.24
CA VAL A 535 -31.81 23.72 -15.64
C VAL A 535 -31.35 22.54 -16.50
N THR A 536 -32.29 22.08 -17.33
CA THR A 536 -32.23 21.65 -18.75
C THR A 536 -31.01 20.90 -19.32
N ARG A 537 -31.29 19.71 -19.86
CA ARG A 537 -30.40 18.89 -20.72
C ARG A 537 -30.87 19.01 -22.18
N ALA A 538 -29.99 19.43 -23.07
CA ALA A 538 -30.22 19.49 -24.52
C ALA A 538 -29.79 18.17 -25.20
N LEU A 539 -30.57 17.76 -26.20
CA LEU A 539 -30.36 16.60 -27.08
C LEU A 539 -29.75 17.03 -28.41
N ALA A 540 -28.80 16.25 -28.95
CA ALA A 540 -28.45 16.24 -30.37
C ALA A 540 -27.86 14.86 -30.81
N SER A 541 -28.73 14.07 -31.47
CA SER A 541 -28.56 13.18 -32.64
C SER A 541 -27.25 12.43 -33.03
N THR A 542 -27.44 11.10 -33.20
CA THR A 542 -27.00 10.15 -34.30
C THR A 542 -25.56 9.60 -34.38
N PRO A 543 -25.31 8.44 -35.05
CA PRO A 543 -26.14 7.22 -35.20
C PRO A 543 -25.38 5.89 -34.95
N SER A 544 -26.18 4.83 -34.82
CA SER A 544 -25.83 3.42 -34.72
C SER A 544 -25.35 2.79 -36.05
N ARG A 545 -24.45 1.79 -35.97
CA ARG A 545 -24.20 0.79 -37.02
C ARG A 545 -24.64 -0.60 -36.57
N LEU A 546 -25.53 -1.18 -37.38
CA LEU A 546 -26.04 -2.56 -37.37
C LEU A 546 -25.05 -3.55 -37.98
N ILE A 547 -25.01 -4.77 -37.43
CA ILE A 547 -24.91 -6.07 -38.14
C ILE A 547 -25.70 -7.07 -37.26
N SER A 548 -27.01 -7.30 -37.47
CA SER A 548 -27.65 -8.43 -38.20
C SER A 548 -27.19 -9.83 -37.76
N ARG A 549 -27.98 -10.88 -37.50
CA ARG A 549 -29.40 -11.32 -37.57
C ARG A 549 -29.33 -12.87 -37.24
N PRO A 550 -30.40 -13.71 -37.26
CA PRO A 550 -31.78 -13.56 -36.80
C PRO A 550 -32.41 -14.84 -36.13
N ALA A 551 -33.55 -14.60 -35.47
CA ALA A 551 -34.86 -15.29 -35.55
C ALA A 551 -35.14 -16.71 -34.98
N CYS A 552 -36.28 -16.74 -34.26
CA CYS A 552 -37.43 -17.68 -34.28
C CYS A 552 -37.75 -18.27 -32.89
N PHE A 553 -38.99 -18.44 -32.40
CA PHE A 553 -40.35 -18.03 -32.78
C PHE A 553 -41.26 -18.45 -31.60
N ARG A 554 -42.34 -17.69 -31.31
CA ARG A 554 -43.58 -18.05 -30.54
C ARG A 554 -43.43 -18.48 -29.06
N GLY A 555 -44.36 -18.21 -28.14
CA GLY A 555 -45.68 -17.59 -28.19
C GLY A 555 -46.42 -17.85 -26.86
N SER A 556 -47.28 -16.90 -26.48
CA SER A 556 -48.49 -16.99 -25.62
C SER A 556 -48.41 -17.49 -24.16
N ARG A 557 -48.65 -16.53 -23.24
CA ARG A 557 -49.75 -16.45 -22.25
C ARG A 557 -50.34 -17.77 -21.71
N SER A 558 -50.37 -17.96 -20.38
CA SER A 558 -51.50 -17.57 -19.51
C SER A 558 -51.47 -18.29 -18.15
N SER A 559 -51.51 -17.49 -17.09
CA SER A 559 -52.27 -17.61 -15.83
C SER A 559 -52.60 -18.98 -15.16
N SER A 560 -52.35 -18.96 -13.84
CA SER A 560 -53.23 -19.34 -12.72
C SER A 560 -53.05 -20.68 -12.01
N ARG A 561 -52.63 -20.55 -10.73
CA ARG A 561 -53.16 -21.17 -9.48
C ARG A 561 -53.79 -22.58 -9.59
N CYS A 562 -53.25 -23.57 -8.86
CA CYS A 562 -53.66 -23.92 -7.48
C CYS A 562 -53.10 -25.29 -7.04
N ALA A 563 -53.00 -25.44 -5.71
CA ALA A 563 -53.07 -26.67 -4.91
C ALA A 563 -51.84 -27.62 -4.80
N ARG A 564 -51.18 -27.48 -3.64
CA ARG A 564 -50.81 -28.53 -2.66
C ARG A 564 -50.75 -29.98 -3.18
N HIS A 565 -49.60 -30.63 -3.03
CA HIS A 565 -49.50 -31.94 -2.36
C HIS A 565 -48.09 -32.15 -1.78
N SER A 566 -48.11 -32.57 -0.52
CA SER A 566 -47.00 -33.02 0.31
C SER A 566 -46.68 -34.47 0.00
N THR A 567 -45.39 -34.82 -0.16
CA THR A 567 -44.90 -36.18 0.15
C THR A 567 -43.40 -36.14 0.43
N SER A 568 -43.03 -36.53 1.65
CA SER A 568 -41.70 -36.97 2.06
C SER A 568 -41.26 -38.18 1.24
N ALA A 569 -39.97 -38.23 0.89
CA ALA A 569 -39.30 -39.46 0.48
C ALA A 569 -37.97 -39.59 1.21
N THR A 570 -37.98 -40.44 2.23
CA THR A 570 -36.83 -41.05 2.90
C THR A 570 -36.18 -42.03 1.93
N VAL A 571 -34.86 -41.96 1.71
CA VAL A 571 -34.11 -42.97 0.96
C VAL A 571 -33.16 -43.69 1.92
N THR A 572 -33.43 -44.98 2.08
CA THR A 572 -32.68 -45.98 2.83
C THR A 572 -31.44 -46.44 2.06
N PHE A 573 -30.32 -46.62 2.78
CA PHE A 573 -29.08 -47.23 2.29
C PHE A 573 -29.19 -48.76 2.27
N SER A 574 -28.79 -49.37 1.15
CA SER A 574 -28.62 -50.81 0.98
C SER A 574 -27.15 -51.20 1.06
N THR A 575 -26.81 -52.07 2.01
CA THR A 575 -25.54 -52.76 2.15
C THR A 575 -25.42 -53.92 1.17
N ARG A 576 -24.22 -54.13 0.59
CA ARG A 576 -23.81 -55.44 0.07
C ARG A 576 -22.36 -55.72 0.45
N SER A 577 -22.20 -56.83 1.14
CA SER A 577 -20.97 -57.51 1.56
C SER A 577 -20.43 -58.41 0.44
N PHE A 578 -19.11 -58.59 0.40
CA PHE A 578 -18.46 -59.82 -0.08
C PHE A 578 -17.20 -60.07 0.75
N GLY A 579 -17.10 -61.28 1.32
CA GLY A 579 -15.97 -61.79 2.10
C GLY A 579 -14.72 -62.01 1.24
N ALA A 580 -13.49 -62.01 1.75
CA ALA A 580 -12.87 -62.78 2.84
C ALA A 580 -11.74 -63.61 2.21
N LYS A 581 -10.49 -63.42 2.70
CA LYS A 581 -9.43 -64.44 2.79
C LYS A 581 -8.23 -63.87 3.55
N SER A 582 -7.98 -64.42 4.73
CA SER A 582 -6.69 -64.40 5.44
C SER A 582 -5.84 -65.60 4.95
N PRO A 583 -4.53 -65.64 5.25
CA PRO A 583 -4.10 -66.31 6.48
C PRO A 583 -2.87 -65.70 7.22
N THR A 584 -2.99 -65.73 8.55
CA THR A 584 -2.02 -66.02 9.64
C THR A 584 -0.48 -65.91 9.49
N ALA A 585 0.08 -65.11 10.43
CA ALA A 585 1.11 -65.42 11.45
C ALA A 585 2.60 -65.62 11.08
N LYS A 586 3.49 -64.84 11.71
CA LYS A 586 4.37 -65.29 12.83
C LYS A 586 5.23 -64.16 13.42
N CYS A 587 5.43 -64.24 14.75
CA CYS A 587 6.33 -63.46 15.59
C CYS A 587 7.82 -63.61 15.21
N GLY A 588 8.63 -62.61 15.59
CA GLY A 588 10.08 -62.70 15.63
C GLY A 588 10.73 -61.46 16.23
N THR A 589 11.01 -61.51 17.53
CA THR A 589 11.83 -60.61 18.34
C THR A 589 13.33 -60.70 18.00
N SER A 590 14.05 -59.59 17.92
CA SER A 590 15.38 -59.36 18.53
C SER A 590 16.00 -58.06 18.03
N GLY A 591 16.48 -57.22 18.96
CA GLY A 591 17.23 -55.98 18.68
C GLY A 591 18.70 -56.23 18.30
N PRO A 592 19.65 -55.42 18.83
CA PRO A 592 20.15 -54.24 18.12
C PRO A 592 21.69 -54.22 17.99
N SER A 593 22.23 -53.45 17.05
CA SER A 593 23.57 -52.84 17.12
C SER A 593 23.75 -51.90 15.91
N VAL A 594 23.93 -50.59 16.07
CA VAL A 594 25.08 -49.84 16.64
C VAL A 594 26.27 -49.80 15.68
N SER A 595 26.41 -48.61 15.11
CA SER A 595 27.63 -47.79 14.97
C SER A 595 28.61 -48.01 13.81
N THR A 596 28.84 -46.88 13.12
CA THR A 596 30.16 -46.23 12.88
C THR A 596 31.14 -46.97 11.96
N THR A 597 31.85 -46.39 11.00
CA THR A 597 32.22 -45.01 10.65
C THR A 597 32.92 -45.07 9.26
N PRO A 598 33.36 -43.94 8.67
CA PRO A 598 33.56 -43.77 7.24
C PRO A 598 35.01 -43.97 6.80
N CYS A 599 35.24 -43.97 5.48
CA CYS A 599 36.40 -43.30 4.91
C CYS A 599 36.32 -43.28 3.37
N GLY A 600 36.91 -42.24 2.77
CA GLY A 600 37.45 -42.37 1.41
C GLY A 600 37.02 -41.32 0.40
N ARG A 601 37.54 -40.09 0.55
CA ARG A 601 37.72 -39.16 -0.58
C ARG A 601 38.56 -39.83 -1.68
N ARG A 602 38.22 -39.61 -2.95
CA ARG A 602 39.18 -39.13 -3.95
C ARG A 602 38.49 -38.54 -5.18
N SER A 603 38.94 -37.33 -5.47
CA SER A 603 38.74 -36.51 -6.66
C SER A 603 39.13 -37.21 -7.96
N THR A 604 38.46 -36.85 -9.06
CA THR A 604 39.08 -36.58 -10.38
C THR A 604 38.02 -36.03 -11.35
N THR A 605 38.17 -34.76 -11.71
CA THR A 605 37.79 -34.19 -13.02
C THR A 605 39.10 -34.02 -13.83
N PRO A 606 39.12 -33.63 -15.12
CA PRO A 606 38.04 -33.35 -16.07
C PRO A 606 38.26 -34.01 -17.47
N THR A 607 37.27 -33.95 -18.37
CA THR A 607 37.57 -33.79 -19.81
C THR A 607 36.39 -33.19 -20.57
N ALA A 608 36.73 -32.25 -21.45
CA ALA A 608 35.86 -31.50 -22.33
C ALA A 608 35.50 -32.29 -23.60
N ALA A 609 34.37 -31.95 -24.26
CA ALA A 609 34.35 -31.47 -25.65
C ALA A 609 32.92 -31.31 -26.24
N ARG A 610 32.71 -30.13 -26.80
CA ARG A 610 32.14 -29.81 -28.14
C ARG A 610 30.64 -29.97 -28.49
N THR A 611 30.07 -28.78 -28.74
CA THR A 611 29.32 -28.32 -29.94
C THR A 611 27.99 -28.95 -30.34
N GLY A 612 26.95 -28.10 -30.36
CA GLY A 612 25.74 -28.30 -31.15
C GLY A 612 24.96 -26.98 -31.23
N SER A 613 25.06 -26.31 -32.37
CA SER A 613 24.30 -25.10 -32.75
C SER A 613 22.86 -25.46 -33.13
N VAL A 614 21.87 -24.78 -32.54
CA VAL A 614 20.52 -24.68 -33.13
C VAL A 614 19.96 -23.27 -32.88
N SER A 615 19.74 -22.57 -33.98
CA SER A 615 18.94 -21.35 -34.12
C SER A 615 17.47 -21.60 -33.77
N ASN A 616 16.83 -20.70 -33.01
CA ASN A 616 15.44 -20.31 -33.28
C ASN A 616 15.00 -19.04 -32.53
N ALA A 617 14.52 -18.11 -33.36
CA ALA A 617 13.65 -16.95 -33.15
C ALA A 617 13.09 -16.65 -31.74
N THR A 618 13.38 -15.44 -31.27
CA THR A 618 12.65 -14.71 -30.23
C THR A 618 11.42 -14.01 -30.82
N PRO A 619 10.21 -14.16 -30.24
CA PRO A 619 9.08 -13.32 -30.61
C PRO A 619 9.10 -12.00 -29.82
N VAL A 620 8.90 -10.91 -30.57
CA VAL A 620 8.75 -9.54 -30.09
C VAL A 620 7.38 -9.39 -29.40
N CYS A 621 7.38 -9.14 -28.09
CA CYS A 621 6.18 -8.68 -27.39
C CYS A 621 5.99 -7.19 -27.64
N ARG A 622 4.96 -6.85 -28.43
CA ARG A 622 4.42 -5.49 -28.52
C ARG A 622 3.61 -5.21 -27.26
N TRP A 623 4.01 -4.16 -26.53
CA TRP A 623 3.22 -3.59 -25.44
C TRP A 623 2.32 -2.49 -26.02
N PHE A 624 1.03 -2.56 -25.67
CA PHE A 624 0.10 -1.44 -25.69
C PHE A 624 -0.17 -1.03 -24.24
#